data_AF-A0A4R2SKM6-F1
#
_entry.id   AF-A0A4R2SKM6-F1
#
_cell.length_a   1.000
_cell.length_b   1.000
_cell.length_c   1.000
_cell.angle_alpha   90.00
_cell.angle_beta   90.00
_cell.angle_gamma   90.00
#
_symmetry.space_group_name_H-M   'P 1'
#
loop_
_entity.id
_entity.type
_entity.pdbx_description
1 polymer ?
#
loop_
_entity_poly.entity_id
_entity_poly.type
_entity_poly.pdbx_seq_one_letter_code
_entity_poly.pdbx_strand_id
1 'polypeptide(L)'
;MEKQYSPDMVARNVKQLGDGVIEVRRYTDGHIRADLSWVWFLCVMAVIIYDYLTTQSIFKEILWAIDPITSIQKTFKFYENPQNIGFTYDGRNFNEFAEGMLRRHHSSFYLGWFYILFPLFWFYMVISPRWRAVRFDSKRRLVYFWDWGRLYILRYPPSAKRNQGILNYYLQPEMFTPWIRRKPHGALVIHLPHENRAKTKKRRLLLGIYRPACPYQNHALLEFIQDYLSCYNPDEEFAHYFKKEKRISSDYFNWFYQFSLFPQRGYNEKKTEAKIQAWLEKYGDEQ
;
A
#
# COMPACT_ATOMS: atom_id res chain seq x y z
N MET A 1 -6.35 -12.17 -34.69
CA MET A 1 -5.40 -11.41 -33.86
C MET A 1 -5.04 -12.28 -32.67
N GLU A 2 -3.75 -12.57 -32.47
CA GLU A 2 -3.28 -13.25 -31.27
C GLU A 2 -3.64 -12.39 -30.05
N LYS A 3 -4.37 -12.97 -29.08
CA LYS A 3 -4.65 -12.32 -27.80
C LYS A 3 -3.31 -12.05 -27.11
N GLN A 4 -3.01 -10.80 -26.71
CA GLN A 4 -1.70 -10.47 -26.10
C GLN A 4 -1.56 -10.98 -24.65
N TYR A 5 -2.59 -11.60 -24.09
CA TYR A 5 -2.62 -12.09 -22.71
C TYR A 5 -2.53 -13.61 -22.61
N SER A 6 -1.65 -14.07 -21.71
CA SER A 6 -1.51 -15.49 -21.36
C SER A 6 -2.29 -15.84 -20.08
N PRO A 7 -2.69 -17.12 -19.87
CA PRO A 7 -3.30 -17.59 -18.62
C PRO A 7 -2.48 -17.22 -17.39
N ASP A 8 -1.17 -17.40 -17.52
CA ASP A 8 -0.20 -17.09 -16.49
C ASP A 8 -0.16 -15.59 -16.12
N MET A 9 -0.41 -14.69 -17.07
CA MET A 9 -0.52 -13.25 -16.83
C MET A 9 -1.81 -12.92 -16.08
N VAL A 10 -2.92 -13.47 -16.55
CA VAL A 10 -4.26 -13.23 -16.01
C VAL A 10 -4.36 -13.74 -14.57
N ALA A 11 -4.04 -15.01 -14.33
CA ALA A 11 -4.12 -15.64 -13.00
C ALA A 11 -3.21 -14.98 -11.93
N ARG A 12 -2.22 -14.18 -12.36
CA ARG A 12 -1.39 -13.38 -11.45
C ARG A 12 -2.07 -12.06 -11.08
N ASN A 13 -2.73 -11.40 -12.03
CA ASN A 13 -3.35 -10.08 -11.84
C ASN A 13 -4.80 -10.15 -11.34
N VAL A 14 -5.50 -11.21 -11.69
CA VAL A 14 -6.96 -11.34 -11.58
C VAL A 14 -7.31 -12.57 -10.74
N LYS A 15 -8.34 -12.43 -9.91
CA LYS A 15 -8.96 -13.53 -9.17
C LYS A 15 -10.44 -13.61 -9.57
N GLN A 16 -10.90 -14.78 -9.98
CA GLN A 16 -12.32 -15.02 -10.24
C GLN A 16 -13.08 -15.22 -8.93
N LEU A 17 -14.27 -14.61 -8.79
CA LEU A 17 -15.22 -14.87 -7.71
C LEU A 17 -16.41 -15.72 -8.15
N GLY A 18 -16.67 -15.77 -9.46
CA GLY A 18 -17.85 -16.39 -10.06
C GLY A 18 -18.95 -15.38 -10.36
N ASP A 19 -20.01 -15.83 -11.02
CA ASP A 19 -21.15 -15.02 -11.45
C ASP A 19 -20.79 -13.82 -12.36
N GLY A 20 -19.74 -13.98 -13.17
CA GLY A 20 -19.23 -12.94 -14.06
C GLY A 20 -18.47 -11.82 -13.33
N VAL A 21 -18.03 -12.07 -12.08
CA VAL A 21 -17.29 -11.12 -11.25
C VAL A 21 -15.82 -11.52 -11.12
N ILE A 22 -14.94 -10.56 -11.39
CA ILE A 22 -13.49 -10.66 -11.19
C ILE A 22 -12.95 -9.58 -10.26
N GLU A 23 -11.94 -9.94 -9.48
CA GLU A 23 -11.13 -9.05 -8.65
C GLU A 23 -9.78 -8.79 -9.31
N VAL A 24 -9.49 -7.54 -9.64
CA VAL A 24 -8.19 -7.12 -10.15
C VAL A 24 -7.34 -6.58 -9.01
N ARG A 25 -6.12 -7.10 -8.90
CA ARG A 25 -5.13 -6.68 -7.90
C ARG A 25 -4.73 -5.22 -8.08
N ARG A 26 -4.37 -4.57 -6.98
CA ARG A 26 -3.89 -3.19 -6.98
C ARG A 26 -2.38 -3.12 -7.03
N TYR A 27 -1.89 -2.30 -7.95
CA TYR A 27 -0.47 -1.99 -8.07
C TYR A 27 0.05 -1.24 -6.85
N THR A 28 -0.77 -0.34 -6.29
CA THR A 28 -0.43 0.49 -5.13
C THR A 28 0.03 -0.32 -3.92
N ASP A 29 -0.58 -1.50 -3.68
CA ASP A 29 -0.26 -2.32 -2.52
C ASP A 29 1.17 -2.85 -2.56
N GLY A 30 1.58 -3.37 -3.73
CA GLY A 30 2.95 -3.82 -3.93
C GLY A 30 3.93 -2.64 -4.00
N HIS A 31 3.52 -1.51 -4.59
CA HIS A 31 4.33 -0.31 -4.67
C HIS A 31 4.71 0.24 -3.30
N ILE A 32 3.73 0.46 -2.44
CA ILE A 32 3.96 1.00 -1.10
C ILE A 32 4.82 0.04 -0.28
N ARG A 33 4.57 -1.26 -0.33
CA ARG A 33 5.34 -2.22 0.48
C ARG A 33 6.78 -2.38 -0.01
N ALA A 34 6.97 -2.52 -1.32
CA ALA A 34 8.30 -2.71 -1.90
C ALA A 34 9.17 -1.46 -1.83
N ASP A 35 8.64 -0.31 -2.26
CA ASP A 35 9.42 0.91 -2.41
C ASP A 35 9.51 1.71 -1.10
N LEU A 36 8.56 1.54 -0.18
CA LEU A 36 8.58 2.24 1.11
C LEU A 36 8.93 1.29 2.26
N SER A 37 8.12 0.26 2.51
CA SER A 37 8.31 -0.60 3.71
C SER A 37 9.63 -1.36 3.71
N TRP A 38 9.99 -2.02 2.60
CA TRP A 38 11.21 -2.84 2.56
C TRP A 38 12.49 -2.00 2.41
N VAL A 39 12.44 -0.86 1.72
CA VAL A 39 13.57 0.08 1.72
C VAL A 39 13.82 0.61 3.13
N TRP A 40 12.75 0.95 3.84
CA TRP A 40 12.85 1.41 5.22
C TRP A 40 13.41 0.33 6.16
N PHE A 41 13.03 -0.94 5.97
CA PHE A 41 13.63 -2.07 6.69
C PHE A 41 15.15 -2.11 6.50
N LEU A 42 15.62 -1.98 5.26
CA LEU A 42 17.05 -1.98 4.97
C LEU A 42 17.77 -0.80 5.63
N CYS A 43 17.14 0.37 5.69
CA CYS A 43 17.67 1.52 6.44
C CYS A 43 17.76 1.23 7.94
N VAL A 44 16.72 0.64 8.55
CA VAL A 44 16.73 0.23 9.97
C VAL A 44 17.89 -0.74 10.22
N MET A 45 18.02 -1.76 9.38
CA MET A 45 19.10 -2.74 9.50
C MET A 45 20.47 -2.12 9.32
N ALA A 46 20.65 -1.22 8.35
CA ALA A 46 21.91 -0.53 8.11
C ALA A 46 22.33 0.32 9.31
N VAL A 47 21.39 1.05 9.93
CA VAL A 47 21.63 1.83 11.15
C VAL A 47 22.04 0.94 12.32
N ILE A 48 21.35 -0.18 12.54
CA ILE A 48 21.67 -1.14 13.61
C ILE A 48 23.04 -1.78 13.38
N ILE A 49 23.34 -2.19 12.14
CA ILE A 49 24.64 -2.78 11.79
C ILE A 49 25.76 -1.74 11.95
N TYR A 50 25.52 -0.50 11.52
CA TYR A 50 26.49 0.58 11.68
C TYR A 50 26.80 0.86 13.15
N ASP A 51 25.78 0.91 14.01
CA ASP A 51 25.95 1.06 15.47
C ASP A 51 26.79 -0.08 16.05
N TYR A 52 26.45 -1.33 15.69
CA TYR A 52 27.19 -2.52 16.10
C TYR A 52 28.67 -2.46 15.68
N LEU A 53 28.95 -2.01 14.45
CA LEU A 53 30.33 -1.93 13.92
C LEU A 53 31.12 -0.74 14.48
N THR A 54 30.47 0.38 14.75
CA THR A 54 31.14 1.62 15.21
C THR A 54 31.15 1.77 16.73
N THR A 55 30.54 0.83 17.46
CA THR A 55 30.40 0.88 18.93
C THR A 55 29.72 2.17 19.42
N GLN A 56 29.00 2.86 18.54
CA GLN A 56 28.02 3.83 18.98
C GLN A 56 26.95 3.07 19.77
N SER A 57 26.22 3.78 20.63
CA SER A 57 25.19 3.14 21.44
C SER A 57 23.88 3.85 21.17
N ILE A 58 23.15 3.39 20.16
CA ILE A 58 21.73 3.74 19.94
C ILE A 58 20.96 3.64 21.26
N PHE A 59 21.29 2.65 22.11
CA PHE A 59 20.68 2.51 23.42
C PHE A 59 20.87 3.73 24.33
N LYS A 60 22.05 4.36 24.34
CA LYS A 60 22.28 5.61 25.09
C LYS A 60 21.42 6.76 24.55
N GLU A 61 21.29 6.87 23.23
CA GLU A 61 20.44 7.87 22.59
C GLU A 61 18.96 7.66 22.97
N ILE A 62 18.49 6.41 22.95
CA ILE A 62 17.14 6.03 23.40
C ILE A 62 16.92 6.38 24.88
N LEU A 63 17.89 6.10 25.76
CA LEU A 63 17.81 6.47 27.17
C LEU A 63 17.71 7.99 27.36
N TRP A 64 18.47 8.77 26.60
CA TRP A 64 18.38 10.24 26.62
C TRP A 64 17.00 10.76 26.17
N ALA A 65 16.29 10.05 25.31
CA ALA A 65 14.93 10.42 24.89
C ALA A 65 13.85 10.06 25.91
N ILE A 66 13.95 8.90 26.57
CA ILE A 66 12.91 8.37 27.47
C ILE A 66 13.10 8.82 28.92
N ASP A 67 14.34 8.78 29.42
CA ASP A 67 14.66 9.07 30.82
C ASP A 67 15.99 9.84 30.96
N PRO A 68 16.03 11.11 30.52
CA PRO A 68 17.22 11.93 30.63
C PRO A 68 17.58 12.25 32.09
N ILE A 69 16.59 12.43 32.96
CA ILE A 69 16.81 12.88 34.34
C ILE A 69 17.51 11.81 35.18
N THR A 70 17.12 10.54 35.10
CA THR A 70 17.82 9.46 35.82
C THR A 70 19.27 9.33 35.35
N SER A 71 19.51 9.50 34.05
CA SER A 71 20.85 9.49 33.48
C SER A 71 21.69 10.66 34.02
N ILE A 72 21.11 11.87 34.06
CA ILE A 72 21.73 13.07 34.64
C ILE A 72 22.00 12.90 36.14
N GLN A 73 21.07 12.33 36.91
CA GLN A 73 21.25 12.08 38.35
C GLN A 73 22.41 11.14 38.64
N LYS A 74 22.56 10.07 37.85
CA LYS A 74 23.71 9.15 37.98
C LYS A 74 25.03 9.88 37.69
N THR A 75 25.06 10.70 36.64
CA THR A 75 26.24 11.51 36.32
C THR A 75 26.52 12.57 37.39
N PHE A 76 25.49 13.22 37.93
CA PHE A 76 25.64 14.20 38.99
C PHE A 76 26.25 13.58 40.26
N LYS A 77 25.71 12.44 40.72
CA LYS A 77 26.28 11.70 41.88
C LYS A 77 27.73 11.29 41.69
N PHE A 78 28.15 11.05 40.45
CA PHE A 78 29.56 10.77 40.14
C PHE A 78 30.47 12.00 40.28
N TYR A 79 29.95 13.19 39.96
CA TYR A 79 30.67 14.47 40.08
C TYR A 79 30.35 15.24 41.37
N GLU A 80 29.56 14.64 42.27
CA GLU A 80 29.16 15.24 43.53
C GLU A 80 30.38 15.36 44.44
N ASN A 81 30.52 16.53 45.06
CA ASN A 81 31.63 16.84 45.93
C ASN A 81 31.42 16.18 47.31
N PRO A 82 32.30 15.25 47.76
CA PRO A 82 32.16 14.60 49.07
C PRO A 82 32.17 15.58 50.24
N GLN A 83 32.78 16.76 50.07
CA GLN A 83 32.85 17.80 51.08
C GLN A 83 31.66 18.78 51.04
N ASN A 84 30.86 18.79 49.96
CA ASN A 84 29.67 19.65 49.82
C ASN A 84 28.54 18.93 49.08
N ILE A 85 27.72 18.21 49.86
CA ILE A 85 26.60 17.38 49.37
C ILE A 85 25.58 18.26 48.63
N GLY A 86 25.14 17.83 47.45
CA GLY A 86 24.20 18.57 46.60
C GLY A 86 24.86 19.54 45.61
N PHE A 87 26.19 19.61 45.58
CA PHE A 87 26.96 20.41 44.63
C PHE A 87 28.03 19.58 43.92
N THR A 88 28.33 19.94 42.67
CA THR A 88 29.50 19.36 41.97
C THR A 88 30.81 19.99 42.46
N TYR A 89 31.95 19.40 42.09
CA TYR A 89 33.28 20.02 42.32
C TYR A 89 33.39 21.45 41.77
N ASP A 90 32.64 21.78 40.72
CA ASP A 90 32.58 23.12 40.12
C ASP A 90 31.61 24.07 40.85
N GLY A 91 31.01 23.65 41.97
CA GLY A 91 30.07 24.46 42.75
C GLY A 91 28.67 24.59 42.15
N ARG A 92 28.33 23.81 41.12
CA ARG A 92 27.00 23.85 40.48
C ARG A 92 26.00 22.98 41.25
N ASN A 93 24.80 23.50 41.46
CA ASN A 93 23.69 22.72 42.01
C ASN A 93 23.12 21.74 40.96
N PHE A 94 22.27 20.80 41.39
CA PHE A 94 21.69 19.80 40.49
C PHE A 94 20.90 20.40 39.33
N ASN A 95 20.15 21.49 39.56
CA ASN A 95 19.29 22.10 38.54
C ASN A 95 20.12 22.75 37.42
N GLU A 96 21.16 23.51 37.79
CA GLU A 96 22.10 24.13 36.83
C GLU A 96 22.89 23.07 36.06
N PHE A 97 23.28 21.98 36.73
CA PHE A 97 23.95 20.86 36.08
C PHE A 97 23.01 20.14 35.09
N ALA A 98 21.76 19.89 35.49
CA ALA A 98 20.77 19.23 34.65
C ALA A 98 20.42 20.04 33.41
N GLU A 99 20.21 21.35 33.56
CA GLU A 99 19.92 22.25 32.43
C GLU A 99 21.09 22.30 31.43
N GLY A 100 22.33 22.38 31.93
CA GLY A 100 23.53 22.31 31.11
C GLY A 100 23.65 20.98 30.35
N MET A 101 23.34 19.86 31.01
CA MET A 101 23.37 18.53 30.40
C MET A 101 22.28 18.32 29.35
N LEU A 102 21.05 18.79 29.61
CA LEU A 102 19.94 18.76 28.66
C LEU A 102 20.25 19.59 27.41
N ARG A 103 20.84 20.79 27.59
CA ARG A 103 21.25 21.63 26.46
C ARG A 103 22.34 20.98 25.62
N ARG A 104 23.32 20.33 26.27
CA ARG A 104 24.42 19.64 25.59
C ARG A 104 23.96 18.40 24.82
N HIS A 105 22.99 17.67 25.35
CA HIS A 105 22.46 16.43 24.77
C HIS A 105 21.13 16.64 24.03
N HIS A 106 20.82 17.88 23.64
CA HIS A 106 19.59 18.20 22.91
C HIS A 106 19.50 17.41 21.59
N SER A 107 20.61 17.22 20.86
CA SER A 107 20.65 16.39 19.66
C SER A 107 20.32 14.92 19.96
N SER A 108 20.83 14.41 21.08
CA SER A 108 20.63 13.03 21.52
C SER A 108 19.17 12.73 21.82
N PHE A 109 18.43 13.72 22.35
CA PHE A 109 16.99 13.60 22.55
C PHE A 109 16.24 13.33 21.22
N TYR A 110 16.52 14.10 20.16
CA TYR A 110 15.88 13.88 18.85
C TYR A 110 16.33 12.58 18.20
N LEU A 111 17.62 12.24 18.29
CA LEU A 111 18.15 11.00 17.73
C LEU A 111 17.54 9.78 18.43
N GLY A 112 17.40 9.81 19.76
CA GLY A 112 16.71 8.76 20.51
C GLY A 112 15.27 8.55 20.07
N TRP A 113 14.48 9.63 19.96
CA TRP A 113 13.12 9.56 19.44
C TRP A 113 13.06 9.06 18.00
N PHE A 114 14.02 9.48 17.16
CA PHE A 114 14.16 8.95 15.82
C PHE A 114 14.38 7.43 15.87
N TYR A 115 15.32 6.91 16.64
CA TYR A 115 15.58 5.47 16.74
C TYR A 115 14.41 4.65 17.32
N ILE A 116 13.52 5.26 18.10
CA ILE A 116 12.28 4.62 18.57
C ILE A 116 11.21 4.61 17.47
N LEU A 117 10.93 5.79 16.88
CA LEU A 117 9.83 5.97 15.91
C LEU A 117 10.15 5.32 14.56
N PHE A 118 11.42 5.29 14.19
CA PHE A 118 11.91 4.77 12.91
C PHE A 118 11.54 3.28 12.70
N PRO A 119 11.82 2.33 13.62
CA PRO A 119 11.35 0.95 13.50
C PRO A 119 9.83 0.82 13.72
N LEU A 120 9.20 1.63 14.57
CA LEU A 120 7.75 1.59 14.77
C LEU A 120 6.99 1.95 13.48
N PHE A 121 7.49 2.94 12.73
CA PHE A 121 6.93 3.31 11.43
C PHE A 121 7.00 2.14 10.45
N TRP A 122 8.11 1.40 10.44
CA TRP A 122 8.21 0.18 9.64
C TRP A 122 7.19 -0.88 10.04
N PHE A 123 7.07 -1.17 11.34
CA PHE A 123 6.10 -2.13 11.84
C PHE A 123 4.67 -1.77 11.44
N TYR A 124 4.30 -0.49 11.56
CA TYR A 124 3.00 0.02 11.11
C TYR A 124 2.72 -0.29 9.64
N MET A 125 3.72 -0.15 8.77
CA MET A 125 3.60 -0.42 7.34
C MET A 125 3.39 -1.91 7.03
N VAL A 126 4.09 -2.80 7.75
CA VAL A 126 3.95 -4.26 7.59
C VAL A 126 2.60 -4.76 8.13
N ILE A 127 2.16 -4.20 9.26
CA ILE A 127 0.88 -4.48 9.93
C ILE A 127 -0.30 -3.95 9.11
N SER A 128 -0.12 -2.88 8.34
CA SER A 128 -1.19 -2.33 7.51
C SER A 128 -1.79 -3.42 6.61
N PRO A 129 -3.12 -3.63 6.61
CA PRO A 129 -3.75 -4.70 5.85
C PRO A 129 -3.60 -4.47 4.35
N ARG A 130 -3.69 -5.55 3.56
CA ARG A 130 -3.80 -5.40 2.10
C ARG A 130 -5.11 -4.69 1.77
N TRP A 131 -5.03 -3.73 0.86
CA TRP A 131 -6.17 -2.92 0.52
C TRP A 131 -7.08 -3.72 -0.42
N ARG A 132 -8.31 -3.25 -0.58
CA ARG A 132 -9.33 -3.95 -1.36
C ARG A 132 -8.96 -4.01 -2.84
N ALA A 133 -9.25 -5.14 -3.47
CA ALA A 133 -9.14 -5.27 -4.93
C ALA A 133 -10.31 -4.53 -5.61
N VAL A 134 -10.15 -4.15 -6.87
CA VAL A 134 -11.23 -3.54 -7.66
C VAL A 134 -12.03 -4.66 -8.31
N ARG A 135 -13.36 -4.54 -8.29
CA ARG A 135 -14.26 -5.56 -8.84
C ARG A 135 -14.87 -5.10 -10.16
N PHE A 136 -14.89 -6.03 -11.10
CA PHE A 136 -15.52 -5.88 -12.40
C PHE A 136 -16.60 -6.94 -12.52
N ASP A 137 -17.82 -6.51 -12.77
CA ASP A 137 -19.01 -7.33 -12.93
C ASP A 137 -19.54 -7.16 -14.36
N SER A 138 -19.33 -8.21 -15.14
CA SER A 138 -19.69 -8.28 -16.55
C SER A 138 -21.20 -8.45 -16.79
N LYS A 139 -21.94 -9.06 -15.85
CA LYS A 139 -23.37 -9.33 -15.96
C LYS A 139 -24.18 -8.07 -15.69
N ARG A 140 -23.88 -7.39 -14.58
CA ARG A 140 -24.55 -6.14 -14.18
C ARG A 140 -23.99 -4.90 -14.88
N ARG A 141 -22.87 -5.06 -15.60
CA ARG A 141 -22.13 -3.99 -16.29
C ARG A 141 -21.59 -2.95 -15.33
N LEU A 142 -21.00 -3.40 -14.23
CA LEU A 142 -20.55 -2.57 -13.12
C LEU A 142 -19.05 -2.70 -12.89
N VAL A 143 -18.41 -1.59 -12.57
CA VAL A 143 -17.08 -1.55 -12.00
C VAL A 143 -17.17 -0.82 -10.67
N TYR A 144 -16.77 -1.48 -9.59
CA TYR A 144 -16.92 -0.92 -8.26
C TYR A 144 -15.73 -1.17 -7.35
N PHE A 145 -15.56 -0.25 -6.41
CA PHE A 145 -14.48 -0.24 -5.46
C PHE A 145 -14.93 0.40 -4.15
N TRP A 146 -14.52 -0.20 -3.02
CA TRP A 146 -14.79 0.36 -1.70
C TRP A 146 -13.54 0.93 -1.07
N ASP A 147 -13.59 2.21 -0.72
CA ASP A 147 -12.51 2.92 -0.04
C ASP A 147 -13.01 3.55 1.26
N TRP A 148 -12.46 3.15 2.40
CA TRP A 148 -12.71 3.78 3.71
C TRP A 148 -14.18 4.21 3.96
N GLY A 149 -15.12 3.30 3.74
CA GLY A 149 -16.56 3.52 3.99
C GLY A 149 -17.34 4.13 2.82
N ARG A 150 -16.67 4.50 1.73
CA ARG A 150 -17.26 5.10 0.54
C ARG A 150 -17.25 4.11 -0.63
N LEU A 151 -18.35 4.09 -1.37
CA LEU A 151 -18.49 3.28 -2.58
C LEU A 151 -18.18 4.15 -3.80
N TYR A 152 -17.31 3.64 -4.67
CA TYR A 152 -17.05 4.16 -6.00
C TYR A 152 -17.60 3.14 -6.98
N ILE A 153 -18.48 3.58 -7.87
CA ILE A 153 -19.23 2.70 -8.75
C ILE A 153 -19.43 3.38 -10.09
N LEU A 154 -19.26 2.60 -11.15
CA LEU A 154 -19.47 3.00 -12.53
C LEU A 154 -20.32 1.92 -13.19
N ARG A 155 -21.38 2.32 -13.89
CA ARG A 155 -22.12 1.45 -14.80
C ARG A 155 -21.86 1.89 -16.23
N TYR A 156 -21.70 0.94 -17.13
CA TYR A 156 -21.49 1.19 -18.55
C TYR A 156 -22.68 0.69 -19.38
N PRO A 157 -23.00 1.33 -20.53
CA PRO A 157 -24.19 1.02 -21.32
C PRO A 157 -24.07 -0.36 -21.99
N PRO A 158 -25.20 -0.98 -22.43
CA PRO A 158 -25.15 -2.28 -23.09
C PRO A 158 -24.36 -2.26 -24.40
N SER A 159 -24.36 -1.10 -25.08
CA SER A 159 -23.61 -0.86 -26.33
C SER A 159 -22.09 -1.05 -26.15
N ALA A 160 -21.55 -0.83 -24.95
CA ALA A 160 -20.14 -1.06 -24.66
C ALA A 160 -19.72 -2.53 -24.74
N LYS A 161 -20.65 -3.50 -24.65
CA LYS A 161 -20.32 -4.92 -24.90
C LYS A 161 -19.98 -5.20 -26.36
N ARG A 162 -20.53 -4.41 -27.29
CA ARG A 162 -20.32 -4.58 -28.74
C ARG A 162 -19.21 -3.68 -29.27
N ASN A 163 -18.86 -2.62 -28.54
CA ASN A 163 -17.90 -1.62 -28.99
C ASN A 163 -16.91 -1.27 -27.87
N GLN A 164 -15.67 -1.76 -28.01
CA GLN A 164 -14.56 -1.49 -27.10
C GLN A 164 -14.24 0.01 -26.96
N GLY A 165 -14.49 0.82 -27.99
CA GLY A 165 -14.29 2.27 -27.95
C GLY A 165 -15.20 2.96 -26.94
N ILE A 166 -16.46 2.52 -26.84
CA ILE A 166 -17.41 3.02 -25.84
C ILE A 166 -16.92 2.59 -24.45
N LEU A 167 -16.50 1.35 -24.27
CA LEU A 167 -15.99 0.87 -22.98
C LEU A 167 -14.77 1.70 -22.51
N ASN A 168 -13.86 2.03 -23.43
CA ASN A 168 -12.70 2.88 -23.14
C ASN A 168 -13.08 4.30 -22.75
N TYR A 169 -14.13 4.86 -23.35
CA TYR A 169 -14.65 6.17 -22.96
C TYR A 169 -15.11 6.20 -21.49
N TYR A 170 -15.76 5.12 -21.01
CA TYR A 170 -16.22 5.03 -19.63
C TYR A 170 -15.11 4.70 -18.63
N LEU A 171 -14.23 3.75 -18.97
CA LEU A 171 -13.13 3.34 -18.07
C LEU A 171 -12.02 4.38 -18.00
N GLN A 172 -11.81 5.16 -19.08
CA GLN A 172 -10.72 6.14 -19.23
C GLN A 172 -9.36 5.52 -18.83
N PRO A 173 -8.95 4.40 -19.46
CA PRO A 173 -7.75 3.69 -19.04
C PRO A 173 -6.50 4.49 -19.42
N GLU A 174 -5.61 4.68 -18.44
CA GLU A 174 -4.32 5.35 -18.65
C GLU A 174 -3.17 4.45 -18.18
N MET A 175 -1.99 4.57 -18.78
CA MET A 175 -0.80 3.87 -18.32
C MET A 175 0.07 4.81 -17.51
N PHE A 176 0.28 4.49 -16.23
CA PHE A 176 1.11 5.29 -15.35
C PHE A 176 2.43 4.61 -15.04
N THR A 177 3.52 5.33 -15.33
CA THR A 177 4.88 4.89 -15.03
C THR A 177 5.51 5.86 -14.03
N PRO A 178 5.87 5.41 -12.82
CA PRO A 178 6.70 6.21 -11.91
C PRO A 178 8.04 6.58 -12.57
N TRP A 179 8.57 7.77 -12.26
CA TRP A 179 9.82 8.28 -12.86
C TRP A 179 11.04 7.36 -12.71
N ILE A 180 11.13 6.60 -11.61
CA ILE A 180 12.23 5.66 -11.31
C ILE A 180 12.12 4.37 -12.15
N ARG A 181 11.02 4.17 -12.91
CA ARG A 181 10.71 2.88 -13.56
C ARG A 181 10.77 2.94 -15.06
N ARG A 182 11.13 1.80 -15.65
CA ARG A 182 11.02 1.57 -17.09
C ARG A 182 9.55 1.58 -17.50
N LYS A 183 9.25 2.24 -18.62
CA LYS A 183 7.90 2.38 -19.19
C LYS A 183 7.09 1.08 -19.29
N PRO A 184 7.67 -0.08 -19.67
CA PRO A 184 6.93 -1.34 -19.79
C PRO A 184 6.37 -1.91 -18.47
N HIS A 185 6.76 -1.37 -17.31
CA HIS A 185 6.36 -1.84 -15.98
C HIS A 185 5.37 -0.90 -15.28
N GLY A 186 4.75 0.00 -16.05
CA GLY A 186 3.72 0.91 -15.57
C GLY A 186 2.47 0.19 -15.06
N ALA A 187 1.70 0.87 -14.24
CA ALA A 187 0.39 0.43 -13.76
C ALA A 187 -0.72 0.84 -14.73
N LEU A 188 -1.76 0.02 -14.82
CA LEU A 188 -3.01 0.41 -15.47
C LEU A 188 -3.80 1.31 -14.53
N VAL A 189 -4.25 2.47 -14.98
CA VAL A 189 -5.00 3.44 -14.18
C VAL A 189 -6.42 3.52 -14.69
N ILE A 190 -7.37 3.46 -13.75
CA ILE A 190 -8.80 3.67 -14.02
C ILE A 190 -9.33 4.71 -13.02
N HIS A 191 -10.26 5.54 -13.47
CA HIS A 191 -10.89 6.57 -12.65
C HIS A 191 -12.34 6.20 -12.34
N LEU A 192 -12.63 5.87 -11.08
CA LEU A 192 -14.01 5.57 -10.67
C LEU A 192 -14.68 6.78 -10.02
N PRO A 193 -15.89 7.18 -10.46
CA PRO A 193 -16.65 8.24 -9.82
C PRO A 193 -17.19 7.78 -8.45
N HIS A 194 -17.45 8.74 -7.58
CA HIS A 194 -18.14 8.48 -6.32
C HIS A 194 -19.59 8.07 -6.59
N GLU A 195 -20.17 7.21 -5.75
CA GLU A 195 -21.60 6.82 -5.83
C GLU A 195 -22.59 7.99 -5.89
N ASN A 196 -22.19 9.17 -5.40
CA ASN A 196 -23.03 10.35 -5.36
C ASN A 196 -22.47 11.32 -6.40
N ARG A 197 -23.21 11.52 -7.49
CA ARG A 197 -22.80 12.39 -8.61
C ARG A 197 -22.54 13.84 -8.18
N ALA A 198 -23.20 14.33 -7.12
CA ALA A 198 -22.94 15.66 -6.58
C ALA A 198 -21.50 15.79 -6.04
N LYS A 199 -20.84 14.68 -5.71
CA LYS A 199 -19.43 14.64 -5.37
C LYS A 199 -18.62 14.36 -6.63
N THR A 200 -18.03 15.41 -7.19
CA THR A 200 -17.20 15.37 -8.40
C THR A 200 -15.89 14.59 -8.27
N LYS A 201 -15.48 14.20 -7.05
CA LYS A 201 -14.18 13.57 -6.82
C LYS A 201 -14.15 12.13 -7.33
N LYS A 202 -13.50 11.92 -8.48
CA LYS A 202 -13.12 10.60 -8.99
C LYS A 202 -11.94 10.03 -8.19
N ARG A 203 -11.92 8.72 -7.96
CA ARG A 203 -10.80 7.99 -7.35
C ARG A 203 -9.94 7.38 -8.44
N ARG A 204 -8.66 7.76 -8.45
CA ARG A 204 -7.63 7.15 -9.29
C ARG A 204 -7.21 5.80 -8.70
N LEU A 205 -7.33 4.73 -9.48
CA LEU A 205 -7.02 3.37 -9.05
C LEU A 205 -5.93 2.80 -9.94
N LEU A 206 -4.80 2.41 -9.33
CA LEU A 206 -3.71 1.75 -10.02
C LEU A 206 -3.88 0.24 -9.91
N LEU A 207 -4.15 -0.39 -11.04
CA LEU A 207 -4.42 -1.80 -11.23
C LEU A 207 -3.20 -2.55 -11.76
N GLY A 208 -3.20 -3.85 -11.51
CA GLY A 208 -2.18 -4.79 -11.93
C GLY A 208 -1.17 -5.09 -10.85
N ILE A 209 -0.14 -5.84 -11.23
CA ILE A 209 0.92 -6.25 -10.32
C ILE A 209 2.07 -5.26 -10.38
N TYR A 210 2.54 -4.90 -9.20
CA TYR A 210 3.80 -4.22 -9.00
C TYR A 210 4.98 -5.17 -9.29
N ARG A 211 5.93 -4.75 -10.13
CA ARG A 211 6.99 -5.60 -10.73
C ARG A 211 6.39 -6.79 -11.51
N PRO A 212 5.82 -6.51 -12.70
CA PRO A 212 5.29 -7.57 -13.56
C PRO A 212 6.38 -8.57 -13.97
N ALA A 213 5.97 -9.80 -14.26
CA ALA A 213 6.84 -10.87 -14.73
C ALA A 213 7.30 -10.64 -16.18
N CYS A 214 6.45 -10.01 -16.99
CA CYS A 214 6.74 -9.70 -18.39
C CYS A 214 6.59 -8.19 -18.67
N PRO A 215 7.38 -7.61 -19.61
CA PRO A 215 7.14 -6.26 -20.11
C PRO A 215 5.71 -6.11 -20.65
N TYR A 216 5.07 -4.96 -20.41
CA TYR A 216 3.70 -4.66 -20.87
C TYR A 216 2.60 -5.57 -20.32
N GLN A 217 2.86 -6.38 -19.30
CA GLN A 217 1.85 -7.23 -18.63
C GLN A 217 0.60 -6.46 -18.19
N ASN A 218 0.74 -5.23 -17.67
CA ASN A 218 -0.41 -4.42 -17.26
C ASN A 218 -1.16 -3.79 -18.45
N HIS A 219 -0.55 -3.77 -19.65
CA HIS A 219 -1.24 -3.40 -20.90
C HIS A 219 -2.10 -4.56 -21.39
N ALA A 220 -1.55 -5.77 -21.40
CA ALA A 220 -2.31 -6.98 -21.69
C ALA A 220 -3.45 -7.22 -20.68
N LEU A 221 -3.31 -6.74 -19.44
CA LEU A 221 -4.40 -6.74 -18.45
C LEU A 221 -5.59 -5.87 -18.88
N LEU A 222 -5.36 -4.74 -19.53
CA LEU A 222 -6.44 -3.89 -20.04
C LEU A 222 -7.23 -4.61 -21.14
N GLU A 223 -6.53 -5.22 -22.10
CA GLU A 223 -7.15 -6.00 -23.17
C GLU A 223 -7.98 -7.16 -22.59
N PHE A 224 -7.43 -7.88 -21.61
CA PHE A 224 -8.17 -8.93 -20.91
C PHE A 224 -9.45 -8.40 -20.24
N ILE A 225 -9.38 -7.27 -19.52
CA ILE A 225 -10.56 -6.67 -18.87
C ILE A 225 -11.61 -6.27 -19.93
N GLN A 226 -11.18 -5.68 -21.05
CA GLN A 226 -12.09 -5.29 -22.13
C GLN A 226 -12.80 -6.49 -22.73
N ASP A 227 -12.06 -7.56 -23.04
CA ASP A 227 -12.61 -8.80 -23.60
C ASP A 227 -13.56 -9.48 -22.60
N TYR A 228 -13.18 -9.54 -21.32
CA TYR A 228 -13.99 -10.12 -20.26
C TYR A 228 -15.32 -9.38 -20.07
N LEU A 229 -15.31 -8.04 -20.09
CA LEU A 229 -16.52 -7.22 -19.93
C LEU A 229 -17.43 -7.23 -21.17
N SER A 230 -16.86 -7.51 -22.34
CA SER A 230 -17.59 -7.57 -23.61
C SER A 230 -18.31 -8.90 -23.84
N CYS A 231 -17.83 -9.97 -23.19
CA CYS A 231 -18.41 -11.29 -23.33
C CYS A 231 -19.81 -11.41 -22.66
N TYR A 232 -20.64 -12.30 -23.21
CA TYR A 232 -21.94 -12.66 -22.65
C TYR A 232 -21.83 -13.70 -21.53
N ASN A 233 -20.97 -14.72 -21.69
CA ASN A 233 -20.70 -15.74 -20.66
C ASN A 233 -19.20 -15.86 -20.34
N PRO A 234 -18.64 -14.89 -19.60
CA PRO A 234 -17.20 -14.81 -19.42
C PRO A 234 -16.65 -15.85 -18.44
N ASP A 235 -17.48 -16.43 -17.57
CA ASP A 235 -17.01 -17.43 -16.61
C ASP A 235 -16.59 -18.73 -17.29
N GLU A 236 -17.29 -19.14 -18.35
CA GLU A 236 -16.95 -20.32 -19.15
C GLU A 236 -15.81 -20.03 -20.13
N GLU A 237 -15.92 -18.92 -20.90
CA GLU A 237 -14.95 -18.62 -21.96
C GLU A 237 -13.54 -18.34 -21.40
N PHE A 238 -13.45 -17.73 -20.21
CA PHE A 238 -12.17 -17.36 -19.60
C PHE A 238 -11.72 -18.30 -18.47
N ALA A 239 -12.45 -19.39 -18.21
CA ALA A 239 -12.16 -20.33 -17.13
C ALA A 239 -10.69 -20.83 -17.12
N HIS A 240 -10.12 -21.08 -18.30
CA HIS A 240 -8.74 -21.56 -18.44
C HIS A 240 -7.71 -20.49 -18.08
N TYR A 241 -8.01 -19.20 -18.24
CA TYR A 241 -7.08 -18.10 -17.92
C TYR A 241 -6.91 -17.89 -16.41
N PHE A 242 -7.80 -18.40 -15.56
CA PHE A 242 -7.70 -18.24 -14.11
C PHE A 242 -6.83 -19.29 -13.41
N LYS A 243 -6.46 -20.36 -14.13
CA LYS A 243 -5.54 -21.38 -13.61
C LYS A 243 -4.10 -21.00 -13.96
N LYS A 244 -3.22 -21.00 -12.95
CA LYS A 244 -1.78 -20.79 -13.16
C LYS A 244 -1.18 -22.04 -13.79
N GLU A 245 -0.43 -21.86 -14.88
CA GLU A 245 0.26 -22.95 -15.55
C GLU A 245 1.61 -23.24 -14.88
N LYS A 246 2.34 -22.19 -14.48
CA LYS A 246 3.68 -22.32 -13.89
C LYS A 246 3.92 -21.34 -12.75
N ARG A 247 4.70 -21.77 -11.75
CA ARG A 247 5.22 -20.90 -10.69
C ARG A 247 6.61 -20.39 -11.09
N ILE A 248 6.79 -19.08 -11.12
CA ILE A 248 8.04 -18.43 -11.57
C ILE A 248 8.73 -17.76 -10.36
N SER A 249 10.04 -17.51 -10.44
CA SER A 249 10.81 -16.78 -9.42
C SER A 249 10.16 -15.44 -9.04
N SER A 250 9.59 -14.73 -10.01
CA SER A 250 8.85 -13.48 -9.81
C SER A 250 7.64 -13.62 -8.88
N ASP A 251 7.04 -14.81 -8.77
CA ASP A 251 5.94 -15.06 -7.84
C ASP A 251 6.40 -15.01 -6.37
N TYR A 252 7.63 -15.41 -6.08
CA TYR A 252 8.22 -15.31 -4.73
C TYR A 252 8.52 -13.86 -4.37
N PHE A 253 9.13 -13.10 -5.29
CA PHE A 253 9.34 -11.67 -5.11
C PHE A 253 8.02 -10.92 -4.95
N ASN A 254 7.00 -11.26 -5.74
CA ASN A 254 5.67 -10.65 -5.62
C ASN A 254 4.97 -11.02 -4.32
N TRP A 255 5.13 -12.25 -3.82
CA TRP A 255 4.66 -12.62 -2.49
C TRP A 255 5.35 -11.76 -1.42
N PHE A 256 6.67 -11.60 -1.49
CA PHE A 256 7.46 -10.80 -0.57
C PHE A 256 7.05 -9.31 -0.58
N TYR A 257 6.84 -8.73 -1.76
CA TYR A 257 6.35 -7.34 -1.89
C TYR A 257 4.89 -7.16 -1.48
N GLN A 258 4.13 -8.24 -1.36
CA GLN A 258 2.74 -8.18 -0.93
C GLN A 258 2.54 -8.73 0.49
N PHE A 259 3.64 -9.03 1.18
CA PHE A 259 3.62 -9.55 2.53
C PHE A 259 2.98 -8.53 3.48
N SER A 260 2.04 -9.03 4.26
CA SER A 260 1.35 -8.29 5.31
C SER A 260 1.05 -9.27 6.43
N LEU A 261 1.20 -8.82 7.67
CA LEU A 261 0.83 -9.62 8.83
C LEU A 261 -0.69 -9.77 8.96
N PHE A 262 -1.46 -8.85 8.36
CA PHE A 262 -2.91 -8.90 8.38
C PHE A 262 -3.47 -9.38 7.05
N PRO A 263 -4.52 -10.21 7.05
CA PRO A 263 -5.16 -10.68 5.83
C PRO A 263 -5.73 -9.51 5.02
N GLN A 264 -5.96 -9.76 3.73
CA GLN A 264 -6.61 -8.79 2.86
C GLN A 264 -8.01 -8.49 3.41
N ARG A 265 -8.32 -7.20 3.59
CA ARG A 265 -9.66 -6.78 3.98
C ARG A 265 -10.61 -7.08 2.82
N GLY A 266 -11.42 -8.12 2.95
CA GLY A 266 -12.45 -8.47 2.00
C GLY A 266 -13.58 -7.42 1.92
N TYR A 267 -14.49 -7.65 0.96
CA TYR A 267 -15.77 -6.96 0.92
C TYR A 267 -16.73 -7.60 1.92
N ASN A 268 -17.61 -6.79 2.50
CA ASN A 268 -18.80 -7.32 3.17
C ASN A 268 -19.86 -7.46 2.09
N GLU A 269 -20.07 -8.68 1.59
CA GLU A 269 -20.92 -8.94 0.42
C GLU A 269 -22.32 -8.38 0.61
N LYS A 270 -23.01 -8.75 1.70
CA LYS A 270 -24.36 -8.26 2.03
C LYS A 270 -24.46 -6.73 2.02
N LYS A 271 -23.51 -6.04 2.66
CA LYS A 271 -23.52 -4.57 2.73
C LYS A 271 -23.20 -3.94 1.37
N THR A 272 -22.32 -4.57 0.60
CA THR A 272 -21.91 -4.06 -0.71
C THR A 272 -23.06 -4.21 -1.70
N GLU A 273 -23.70 -5.37 -1.75
CA GLU A 273 -24.86 -5.65 -2.59
C GLU A 273 -26.04 -4.74 -2.29
N ALA A 274 -26.42 -4.59 -1.01
CA ALA A 274 -27.52 -3.71 -0.63
C ALA A 274 -27.29 -2.27 -1.09
N LYS A 275 -26.03 -1.80 -1.03
CA LYS A 275 -25.66 -0.44 -1.44
C LYS A 275 -25.58 -0.28 -2.95
N ILE A 276 -25.13 -1.31 -3.68
CA ILE A 276 -25.18 -1.34 -5.14
C ILE A 276 -26.64 -1.31 -5.61
N GLN A 277 -27.52 -2.10 -4.99
CA GLN A 277 -28.93 -2.16 -5.34
C GLN A 277 -29.62 -0.81 -5.12
N ALA A 278 -29.41 -0.17 -3.97
CA ALA A 278 -29.92 1.18 -3.70
C ALA A 278 -29.37 2.23 -4.69
N TRP A 279 -28.12 2.07 -5.14
CA TRP A 279 -27.54 2.95 -6.16
C TRP A 279 -28.17 2.72 -7.55
N LEU A 280 -28.42 1.46 -7.91
CA LEU A 280 -29.10 1.08 -9.15
C LEU A 280 -30.56 1.55 -9.16
N GLU A 281 -31.29 1.48 -8.06
CA GLU A 281 -32.66 2.02 -7.98
C GLU A 281 -32.69 3.54 -8.16
N LYS A 282 -31.66 4.23 -7.68
CA LYS A 282 -31.58 5.69 -7.76
C LYS A 282 -31.12 6.22 -9.12
N TYR A 283 -30.23 5.51 -9.81
CA TYR A 283 -29.55 6.00 -11.01
C TYR A 283 -29.62 5.02 -12.20
N GLY A 284 -30.32 3.90 -12.05
CA GLY A 284 -30.30 2.79 -13.00
C GLY A 284 -30.98 3.06 -14.33
N ASP A 285 -31.86 4.04 -14.38
CA ASP A 285 -32.58 4.40 -15.61
C ASP A 285 -31.93 5.56 -16.37
N GLU A 286 -30.96 6.25 -15.75
CA GLU A 286 -30.32 7.45 -16.30
C GLU A 286 -28.95 7.18 -16.98
N GLN A 287 -28.58 5.92 -17.26
CA GLN A 287 -27.27 5.54 -17.86
C GLN A 287 -27.38 4.42 -18.90
#